data_AF-A0A7C4ZJ53-F1
#
_entry.id   AF-A0A7C4ZJ53-F1
#
_cell.length_a   1.000
_cell.length_b   1.000
_cell.length_c   1.000
_cell.angle_alpha   90.00
_cell.angle_beta   90.00
_cell.angle_gamma   90.00
#
_symmetry.space_group_name_H-M   'P 1'
#
loop_
_entity.id
_entity.type
_entity.pdbx_description
1 polymer ?
#
loop_
_entity_poly.entity_id
_entity_poly.type
_entity_poly.pdbx_seq_one_letter_code
_entity_poly.pdbx_strand_id
1 'polypeptide(L)'
;MLDAAEAARAQYEATRNPQFIFSFSGDRALVRAVREAWPNPDANADLILATLEETLAINRLWMTNQGWASNQRRASFNRANFRRYWDAEERRPKVMFKFGASHMVRGVSHTGVLDVGTQVSELAEAIGGKSFHVLVLPGAGAQIAQFDPSAWTYRAGEVGTYEDQGMRPLISAAYPDAFTLIDLRPIRPLAFGRRHNALDADLVRTIHGFDALLVMSGSTPSTNL
;
A
#
# COMPACT_ATOMS: atom_id res chain seq x y z
N MET A 1 21.90 14.92 -20.03
CA MET A 1 20.59 14.44 -19.52
C MET A 1 20.05 13.30 -20.38
N LEU A 2 19.94 13.51 -21.69
CA LEU A 2 19.61 12.45 -22.67
C LEU A 2 20.55 11.24 -22.55
N ASP A 3 21.86 11.45 -22.50
CA ASP A 3 22.85 10.37 -22.43
C ASP A 3 22.69 9.45 -21.22
N ALA A 4 22.32 10.00 -20.05
CA ALA A 4 22.12 9.21 -18.83
C ALA A 4 20.82 8.40 -18.87
N ALA A 5 19.76 8.97 -19.46
CA ALA A 5 18.50 8.27 -19.66
C ALA A 5 18.63 7.17 -20.73
N GLU A 6 19.38 7.44 -21.80
CA GLU A 6 19.69 6.45 -22.84
C GLU A 6 20.58 5.33 -22.32
N ALA A 7 21.58 5.64 -21.50
CA ALA A 7 22.43 4.64 -20.85
C ALA A 7 21.63 3.77 -19.88
N ALA A 8 20.77 4.37 -19.04
CA ALA A 8 19.88 3.61 -18.15
C ALA A 8 18.92 2.72 -18.94
N ARG A 9 18.32 3.24 -20.04
CA ARG A 9 17.48 2.44 -20.93
C ARG A 9 18.24 1.26 -21.53
N ALA A 10 19.45 1.49 -22.06
CA ALA A 10 20.27 0.43 -22.65
C ALA A 10 20.65 -0.63 -21.61
N GLN A 11 20.98 -0.22 -20.37
CA GLN A 11 21.26 -1.14 -19.28
C GLN A 11 20.03 -1.95 -18.86
N TYR A 12 18.85 -1.32 -18.81
CA TYR A 12 17.59 -2.04 -18.59
C TYR A 12 17.33 -3.05 -19.72
N GLU A 13 17.48 -2.67 -20.99
CA GLU A 13 17.28 -3.57 -22.13
C GLU A 13 18.22 -4.78 -22.08
N ALA A 14 19.47 -4.57 -21.68
CA ALA A 14 20.48 -5.62 -21.58
C ALA A 14 20.30 -6.55 -20.36
N THR A 15 19.92 -5.99 -19.21
CA THR A 15 19.95 -6.73 -17.92
C THR A 15 18.56 -7.08 -17.38
N ARG A 16 17.52 -6.39 -17.86
CA ARG A 16 16.17 -6.37 -17.30
C ARG A 16 16.14 -6.04 -15.80
N ASN A 17 17.16 -5.36 -15.30
CA ASN A 17 17.25 -5.00 -13.89
C ASN A 17 16.41 -3.74 -13.60
N PRO A 18 15.41 -3.80 -12.70
CA PRO A 18 14.53 -2.67 -12.39
C PRO A 18 15.24 -1.44 -11.85
N GLN A 19 16.46 -1.57 -11.35
CA GLN A 19 17.29 -0.45 -10.90
C GLN A 19 17.67 0.52 -12.03
N PHE A 20 17.32 0.23 -13.28
CA PHE A 20 17.52 1.12 -14.41
C PHE A 20 16.22 1.75 -14.92
N ILE A 21 15.09 1.45 -14.27
CA ILE A 21 13.80 2.07 -14.55
C ILE A 21 13.73 3.37 -13.74
N PHE A 22 13.48 4.50 -14.42
CA PHE A 22 13.54 5.82 -13.80
C PHE A 22 12.68 5.94 -12.54
N SER A 23 11.48 5.35 -12.51
CA SER A 23 10.60 5.40 -11.34
C SER A 23 11.16 4.67 -10.11
N PHE A 24 12.10 3.74 -10.26
CA PHE A 24 12.70 2.98 -9.16
C PHE A 24 14.01 3.59 -8.65
N SER A 25 14.80 4.21 -9.53
CA SER A 25 16.20 4.57 -9.23
C SER A 25 16.67 5.90 -9.82
N GLY A 26 15.77 6.65 -10.49
CA GLY A 26 16.10 7.94 -11.07
C GLY A 26 16.71 8.91 -10.05
N ASP A 27 17.58 9.79 -10.53
CA ASP A 27 18.20 10.79 -9.68
C ASP A 27 17.20 11.88 -9.31
N ARG A 28 16.86 11.97 -8.03
CA ARG A 28 15.97 13.01 -7.51
C ARG A 28 16.52 14.43 -7.70
N ALA A 29 17.84 14.59 -7.79
CA ALA A 29 18.45 15.90 -8.02
C ALA A 29 18.06 16.46 -9.39
N LEU A 30 17.78 15.58 -10.35
CA LEU A 30 17.28 15.96 -11.66
C LEU A 30 15.89 16.59 -11.59
N VAL A 31 14.97 15.93 -10.87
CA VAL A 31 13.60 16.44 -10.70
C VAL A 31 13.63 17.77 -9.93
N ARG A 32 14.49 17.86 -8.91
CA ARG A 32 14.71 19.11 -8.17
C ARG A 32 15.21 20.24 -9.08
N ALA A 33 16.20 19.98 -9.93
CA ALA A 33 16.72 20.97 -10.87
C ALA A 33 15.65 21.48 -11.83
N VAL A 34 14.75 20.60 -12.31
CA VAL A 34 13.59 21.01 -13.14
C VAL A 34 12.67 21.94 -12.37
N ARG A 35 12.37 21.64 -11.10
CA ARG A 35 11.53 22.50 -10.24
C ARG A 35 12.17 23.86 -10.00
N GLU A 36 13.48 23.89 -9.73
CA GLU A 36 14.23 25.14 -9.52
C GLU A 36 14.34 25.99 -10.79
N ALA A 37 14.42 25.36 -11.96
CA ALA A 37 14.47 26.04 -13.25
C ALA A 37 13.09 26.52 -13.76
N TRP A 38 12.00 26.08 -13.14
CA TRP A 38 10.63 26.45 -13.50
C TRP A 38 9.97 27.20 -12.34
N PRO A 39 10.22 28.51 -12.16
CA PRO A 39 9.85 29.25 -10.95
C PRO A 39 8.35 29.51 -10.79
N ASN A 40 7.57 29.44 -11.88
CA ASN A 40 6.11 29.64 -11.89
C ASN A 40 5.39 28.45 -12.54
N PRO A 41 5.51 27.23 -11.98
CA PRO A 41 4.72 26.10 -12.46
C PRO A 41 3.26 26.31 -12.01
N ASP A 42 2.31 25.84 -12.82
CA ASP A 42 0.93 25.74 -12.31
C ASP A 42 0.86 24.70 -11.17
N ALA A 43 -0.22 24.76 -10.39
CA ALA A 43 -0.36 23.92 -9.19
C ALA A 43 -0.34 22.41 -9.48
N ASN A 44 -0.76 21.97 -10.67
CA ASN A 44 -0.73 20.56 -11.06
C ASN A 44 0.69 20.14 -11.43
N ALA A 45 1.39 20.97 -12.22
CA ALA A 45 2.78 20.72 -12.58
C ALA A 45 3.69 20.63 -11.34
N ASP A 46 3.55 21.56 -10.38
CA ASP A 46 4.33 21.49 -9.12
C ASP A 46 4.00 20.23 -8.32
N LEU A 47 2.72 19.87 -8.20
CA LEU A 47 2.32 18.65 -7.49
C LEU A 47 2.90 17.40 -8.14
N ILE A 48 2.88 17.30 -9.47
CA ILE A 48 3.46 16.16 -10.20
C ILE A 48 4.97 16.07 -9.93
N LEU A 49 5.69 17.17 -10.05
CA LEU A 49 7.15 17.18 -9.85
C LEU A 49 7.53 16.91 -8.39
N ALA A 50 6.81 17.48 -7.42
CA ALA A 50 7.00 17.20 -6.01
C ALA A 50 6.72 15.72 -5.68
N THR A 51 5.65 15.15 -6.25
CA THR A 51 5.30 13.73 -6.09
C THR A 51 6.37 12.82 -6.68
N LEU A 52 6.89 13.18 -7.85
CA LEU A 52 7.96 12.42 -8.49
C LEU A 52 9.26 12.46 -7.68
N GLU A 53 9.68 13.64 -7.22
CA GLU A 53 10.87 13.80 -6.36
C GLU A 53 10.75 12.95 -5.08
N GLU A 54 9.58 12.96 -4.45
CA GLU A 54 9.34 12.20 -3.22
C GLU A 54 9.30 10.69 -3.48
N THR A 55 8.71 10.25 -4.59
CA THR A 55 8.70 8.85 -5.01
C THR A 55 10.11 8.30 -5.20
N LEU A 56 10.99 9.05 -5.88
CA LEU A 56 12.39 8.67 -6.06
C LEU A 56 13.13 8.58 -4.72
N ALA A 57 12.84 9.50 -3.80
CA ALA A 57 13.46 9.49 -2.48
C ALA A 57 13.01 8.30 -1.62
N ILE A 58 11.73 7.91 -1.70
CA ILE A 58 11.19 6.71 -1.04
C ILE A 58 11.82 5.45 -1.65
N ASN A 59 11.89 5.35 -2.97
CA ASN A 59 12.40 4.16 -3.65
C ASN A 59 13.90 3.99 -3.46
N ARG A 60 14.68 5.09 -3.36
CA ARG A 60 16.10 5.02 -2.99
C ARG A 60 16.32 4.36 -1.62
N LEU A 61 15.48 4.66 -0.63
CA LEU A 61 15.56 4.02 0.69
C LEU A 61 15.31 2.50 0.56
N TRP A 62 14.32 2.11 -0.24
CA TRP A 62 14.03 0.70 -0.49
C TRP A 62 15.19 -0.02 -1.21
N MET A 63 15.71 0.57 -2.29
CA MET A 63 16.85 0.04 -3.06
C MET A 63 18.15 -0.07 -2.23
N THR A 64 18.26 0.70 -1.14
CA THR A 64 19.42 0.67 -0.24
C THR A 64 19.16 -0.15 1.04
N ASN A 65 18.18 -1.06 0.99
CA ASN A 65 17.79 -1.96 2.09
C ASN A 65 17.32 -1.24 3.37
N GLN A 66 16.85 0.00 3.26
CA GLN A 66 16.28 0.77 4.37
C GLN A 66 14.74 0.68 4.35
N GLY A 67 14.22 -0.55 4.35
CA GLY A 67 12.80 -0.83 4.14
C GLY A 67 11.86 -0.13 5.14
N TRP A 68 12.23 -0.10 6.42
CA TRP A 68 11.43 0.60 7.44
C TRP A 68 11.37 2.11 7.19
N ALA A 69 12.53 2.75 6.92
CA ALA A 69 12.58 4.18 6.62
C ALA A 69 11.82 4.54 5.33
N SER A 70 11.90 3.68 4.31
CA SER A 70 11.12 3.81 3.08
C SER A 70 9.62 3.81 3.36
N ASN A 71 9.14 2.85 4.15
CA ASN A 71 7.73 2.75 4.55
C ASN A 71 7.29 3.94 5.41
N GLN A 72 8.12 4.38 6.36
CA GLN A 72 7.83 5.54 7.20
C GLN A 72 7.67 6.82 6.36
N ARG A 73 8.55 7.01 5.38
CA ARG A 73 8.49 8.15 4.45
C ARG A 73 7.26 8.08 3.55
N ARG A 74 6.99 6.91 2.96
CA ARG A 74 5.80 6.65 2.14
C ARG A 74 4.51 6.92 2.90
N ALA A 75 4.41 6.43 4.13
CA ALA A 75 3.27 6.65 5.01
C ALA A 75 3.07 8.14 5.33
N SER A 76 4.15 8.87 5.60
CA SER A 76 4.11 10.32 5.81
C SER A 76 3.58 11.06 4.58
N PHE A 77 4.06 10.67 3.40
CA PHE A 77 3.61 11.27 2.14
C PHE A 77 2.14 10.98 1.86
N ASN A 78 1.67 9.75 2.03
CA ASN A 78 0.25 9.38 1.87
C ASN A 78 -0.66 10.19 2.80
N ARG A 79 -0.26 10.34 4.07
CA ARG A 79 -0.99 11.15 5.06
C ARG A 79 -1.04 12.64 4.69
N ALA A 80 0.07 13.18 4.20
CA ALA A 80 0.14 14.58 3.75
C ALA A 80 -0.76 14.81 2.53
N ASN A 81 -0.75 13.88 1.57
CA ASN A 81 -1.62 13.92 0.40
C ASN A 81 -3.09 13.90 0.80
N PHE A 82 -3.50 12.97 1.68
CA PHE A 82 -4.88 12.95 2.16
C PHE A 82 -5.27 14.28 2.82
N ARG A 83 -4.46 14.80 3.74
CA ARG A 83 -4.73 16.09 4.40
C ARG A 83 -4.88 17.23 3.41
N ARG A 84 -4.00 17.34 2.40
CA ARG A 84 -4.08 18.38 1.37
C ARG A 84 -5.46 18.44 0.72
N TYR A 85 -6.02 17.30 0.32
CA TYR A 85 -7.35 17.25 -0.30
C TYR A 85 -8.47 17.39 0.71
N TRP A 86 -8.35 16.72 1.85
CA TRP A 86 -9.37 16.77 2.91
C TRP A 86 -9.56 18.18 3.42
N ASP A 87 -8.47 18.90 3.70
CA ASP A 87 -8.51 20.22 4.31
C ASP A 87 -9.10 21.27 3.33
N ALA A 88 -8.81 21.13 2.04
CA ALA A 88 -9.33 22.00 0.97
C ALA A 88 -10.82 21.74 0.61
N GLU A 89 -11.39 20.59 0.98
CA GLU A 89 -12.72 20.19 0.54
C GLU A 89 -13.81 20.60 1.54
N GLU A 90 -14.36 21.80 1.43
CA GLU A 90 -15.35 22.35 2.39
C GLU A 90 -16.54 21.42 2.65
N ARG A 91 -16.99 20.63 1.67
CA ARG A 91 -18.17 19.76 1.81
C ARG A 91 -17.90 18.52 2.65
N ARG A 92 -16.63 18.16 2.86
CA ARG A 92 -16.20 16.96 3.61
C ARG A 92 -17.03 15.70 3.27
N PRO A 93 -17.05 15.27 1.98
CA PRO A 93 -17.92 14.19 1.53
C PRO A 93 -17.48 12.82 2.07
N LYS A 94 -18.30 11.80 1.85
CA LYS A 94 -17.89 10.40 2.03
C LYS A 94 -16.77 10.08 1.03
N VAL A 95 -15.66 9.56 1.52
CA VAL A 95 -14.48 9.21 0.72
C VAL A 95 -14.26 7.69 0.72
N MET A 96 -13.86 7.14 -0.43
CA MET A 96 -13.42 5.75 -0.56
C MET A 96 -11.91 5.72 -0.79
N PHE A 97 -11.21 4.93 0.02
CA PHE A 97 -9.78 4.70 -0.10
C PHE A 97 -9.53 3.30 -0.67
N LYS A 98 -8.76 3.20 -1.75
CA LYS A 98 -8.31 1.93 -2.33
C LYS A 98 -6.79 1.88 -2.29
N PHE A 99 -6.24 1.06 -1.39
CA PHE A 99 -4.80 0.89 -1.21
C PHE A 99 -4.49 -0.59 -0.92
N GLY A 100 -3.21 -0.94 -1.00
CA GLY A 100 -2.73 -2.23 -0.47
C GLY A 100 -3.00 -2.34 1.03
N ALA A 101 -3.24 -3.56 1.51
CA ALA A 101 -3.69 -3.84 2.88
C ALA A 101 -2.89 -3.11 3.97
N SER A 102 -1.55 -3.14 3.87
CA SER A 102 -0.67 -2.50 4.85
C SER A 102 -0.89 -0.99 5.04
N HIS A 103 -1.39 -0.28 4.04
CA HIS A 103 -1.66 1.16 4.16
C HIS A 103 -2.99 1.47 4.85
N MET A 104 -3.91 0.50 4.92
CA MET A 104 -5.27 0.69 5.44
C MET A 104 -5.50 0.08 6.82
N VAL A 105 -4.46 -0.40 7.50
CA VAL A 105 -4.57 -0.88 8.88
C VAL A 105 -4.94 0.29 9.82
N ARG A 106 -5.88 0.07 10.74
CA ARG A 106 -6.05 0.94 11.91
C ARG A 106 -4.93 0.68 12.92
N GLY A 107 -4.14 1.72 13.21
CA GLY A 107 -2.95 1.61 14.03
C GLY A 107 -1.72 1.17 13.24
N VAL A 108 -0.77 0.54 13.93
CA VAL A 108 0.52 0.16 13.34
C VAL A 108 0.35 -0.90 12.26
N SER A 109 0.79 -0.58 11.04
CA SER A 109 0.71 -1.45 9.85
C SER A 109 1.60 -2.70 9.95
N HIS A 110 1.46 -3.61 8.98
CA HIS A 110 2.39 -4.74 8.79
C HIS A 110 3.84 -4.30 8.53
N THR A 111 4.07 -3.04 8.16
CA THR A 111 5.41 -2.47 7.95
C THR A 111 5.93 -1.72 9.18
N GLY A 112 5.20 -1.76 10.30
CA GLY A 112 5.64 -1.19 11.57
C GLY A 112 5.52 0.33 11.66
N VAL A 113 4.63 0.95 10.87
CA VAL A 113 4.43 2.40 10.86
C VAL A 113 2.95 2.76 10.97
N LEU A 114 2.65 3.96 11.47
CA LEU A 114 1.31 4.53 11.35
C LEU A 114 1.16 5.08 9.94
N ASP A 115 0.12 4.68 9.21
CA ASP A 115 -0.13 5.09 7.82
C ASP A 115 -1.50 5.79 7.68
N VAL A 116 -1.93 6.06 6.44
CA VAL A 116 -3.18 6.75 6.12
C VAL A 116 -4.40 6.05 6.73
N GLY A 117 -4.42 4.71 6.81
CA GLY A 117 -5.47 3.94 7.48
C GLY A 117 -5.67 4.33 8.96
N THR A 118 -4.59 4.65 9.68
CA THR A 118 -4.70 5.18 11.04
C THR A 118 -5.30 6.58 11.02
N GLN A 119 -4.74 7.47 10.18
CA GLN A 119 -5.15 8.87 10.13
C GLN A 119 -6.62 9.04 9.77
N VAL A 120 -7.16 8.25 8.83
CA VAL A 120 -8.58 8.34 8.44
C VAL A 120 -9.50 7.88 9.57
N SER A 121 -9.06 6.93 10.41
CA SER A 121 -9.85 6.49 11.56
C SER A 121 -9.84 7.52 12.67
N GLU A 122 -8.66 8.04 13.05
CA GLU A 122 -8.53 9.09 14.05
C GLU A 122 -9.31 10.35 13.66
N LEU A 123 -9.21 10.76 12.39
CA LEU A 123 -9.94 11.92 11.89
C LEU A 123 -11.44 11.68 11.92
N ALA A 124 -11.91 10.51 11.47
CA ALA A 124 -13.32 10.18 11.50
C ALA A 124 -13.86 10.25 12.92
N GLU A 125 -13.16 9.68 13.90
CA GLU A 125 -13.55 9.76 15.31
C GLU A 125 -13.55 11.21 15.84
N ALA A 126 -12.50 11.98 15.54
CA ALA A 126 -12.35 13.36 16.00
C ALA A 126 -13.48 14.30 15.53
N ILE A 127 -14.08 14.03 14.37
CA ILE A 127 -15.20 14.80 13.82
C ILE A 127 -16.57 14.17 14.08
N GLY A 128 -16.66 13.12 14.91
CA GLY A 128 -17.90 12.38 15.18
C GLY A 128 -18.41 11.57 13.98
N GLY A 129 -17.56 11.33 12.98
CA GLY A 129 -17.80 10.50 11.82
C GLY A 129 -17.51 9.01 12.07
N LYS A 130 -17.44 8.24 10.98
CA LYS A 130 -17.15 6.80 11.00
C LYS A 130 -16.22 6.44 9.85
N SER A 131 -15.25 5.56 10.10
CA SER A 131 -14.49 4.85 9.08
C SER A 131 -14.94 3.39 9.02
N PHE A 132 -14.91 2.77 7.85
CA PHE A 132 -15.14 1.34 7.68
C PHE A 132 -14.04 0.74 6.81
N HIS A 133 -13.30 -0.22 7.35
CA HIS A 133 -12.08 -0.78 6.74
C HIS A 133 -12.34 -2.22 6.31
N VAL A 134 -12.12 -2.49 5.03
CA VAL A 134 -12.28 -3.84 4.45
C VAL A 134 -10.92 -4.34 3.98
N LEU A 135 -10.49 -5.48 4.51
CA LEU A 135 -9.39 -6.24 3.96
C LEU A 135 -9.93 -7.14 2.85
N VAL A 136 -9.26 -7.19 1.70
CA VAL A 136 -9.64 -8.07 0.58
C VAL A 136 -8.50 -9.05 0.35
N LEU A 137 -8.78 -10.35 0.47
CA LEU A 137 -7.83 -11.43 0.24
C LEU A 137 -8.35 -12.40 -0.83
N PRO A 138 -7.44 -13.06 -1.57
CA PRO A 138 -7.81 -14.22 -2.37
C PRO A 138 -8.32 -15.37 -1.48
N GLY A 139 -9.14 -16.25 -2.06
CA GLY A 139 -9.52 -17.51 -1.40
C GLY A 139 -8.39 -18.54 -1.35
N ALA A 140 -8.64 -19.63 -0.62
CA ALA A 140 -7.70 -20.75 -0.53
C ALA A 140 -7.38 -21.32 -1.92
N GLY A 141 -6.10 -21.60 -2.18
CA GLY A 141 -5.62 -22.13 -3.45
C GLY A 141 -5.65 -21.17 -4.64
N ALA A 142 -6.04 -19.91 -4.45
CA ALA A 142 -5.96 -18.92 -5.51
C ALA A 142 -4.51 -18.51 -5.79
N GLN A 143 -4.32 -17.68 -6.82
CA GLN A 143 -3.03 -17.06 -7.14
C GLN A 143 -3.17 -15.54 -7.12
N ILE A 144 -2.08 -14.84 -6.82
CA ILE A 144 -2.02 -13.38 -6.89
C ILE A 144 -1.30 -12.94 -8.16
N ALA A 145 -1.56 -11.72 -8.62
CA ALA A 145 -0.75 -11.08 -9.64
C ALA A 145 0.48 -10.46 -8.99
N GLN A 146 1.66 -11.01 -9.29
CA GLN A 146 2.93 -10.41 -8.91
C GLN A 146 3.49 -9.64 -10.09
N PHE A 147 3.75 -8.35 -9.89
CA PHE A 147 4.39 -7.54 -10.93
C PHE A 147 5.83 -8.01 -11.12
N ASP A 148 6.17 -8.41 -12.34
CA ASP A 148 7.53 -8.69 -12.76
C ASP A 148 8.08 -7.46 -13.51
N PRO A 149 8.90 -6.64 -12.85
CA PRO A 149 9.49 -5.46 -13.46
C PRO A 149 10.53 -5.79 -14.54
N SER A 150 11.01 -7.03 -14.65
CA SER A 150 11.99 -7.42 -15.68
C SER A 150 11.34 -7.70 -17.04
N ALA A 151 10.13 -8.27 -17.03
CA ALA A 151 9.33 -8.53 -18.21
C ALA A 151 8.20 -7.52 -18.41
N TRP A 152 8.06 -6.56 -17.49
CA TRP A 152 6.99 -5.56 -17.47
C TRP A 152 5.61 -6.19 -17.61
N THR A 153 5.34 -7.24 -16.84
CA THR A 153 4.09 -8.02 -16.90
C THR A 153 3.71 -8.53 -15.52
N TYR A 154 2.44 -8.87 -15.33
CA TYR A 154 2.02 -9.63 -14.16
C TYR A 154 2.25 -11.13 -14.40
N ARG A 155 2.79 -11.79 -13.40
CA ARG A 155 2.89 -13.26 -13.34
C ARG A 155 2.03 -13.77 -12.20
N ALA A 156 1.54 -15.00 -12.36
CA ALA A 156 0.89 -15.69 -11.25
C ALA A 156 1.94 -15.94 -10.15
N GLY A 157 1.65 -15.46 -8.95
CA GLY A 157 2.41 -15.73 -7.73
C GLY A 157 1.57 -16.53 -6.75
N GLU A 158 2.23 -17.28 -5.87
CA GLU A 158 1.56 -17.98 -4.79
C GLU A 158 1.04 -17.00 -3.74
N VAL A 159 -0.04 -17.38 -3.04
CA VAL A 159 -0.68 -16.59 -1.97
C VAL A 159 0.18 -16.56 -0.70
N GLY A 160 1.34 -17.26 -0.68
CA GLY A 160 2.26 -17.62 0.41
C GLY A 160 2.87 -16.48 1.25
N THR A 161 2.05 -15.48 1.55
CA THR A 161 2.30 -14.45 2.56
C THR A 161 1.14 -14.41 3.55
N TYR A 162 -0.12 -14.60 3.14
CA TYR A 162 -1.25 -14.46 4.07
C TYR A 162 -1.45 -15.70 4.97
N GLU A 163 -1.33 -16.91 4.42
CA GLU A 163 -1.46 -18.15 5.20
C GLU A 163 -0.35 -18.28 6.26
N ASP A 164 0.86 -17.85 5.89
CA ASP A 164 2.04 -17.83 6.77
C ASP A 164 1.98 -16.71 7.83
N GLN A 165 1.18 -15.66 7.61
CA GLN A 165 0.90 -14.56 8.55
C GLN A 165 -0.28 -14.84 9.48
N GLY A 166 -0.50 -16.11 9.83
CA GLY A 166 -1.53 -16.49 10.79
C GLY A 166 -2.98 -16.28 10.35
N MET A 167 -3.24 -15.89 9.09
CA MET A 167 -4.60 -15.63 8.59
C MET A 167 -5.39 -16.89 8.24
N ARG A 168 -4.74 -18.06 8.26
CA ARG A 168 -5.35 -19.35 7.94
C ARG A 168 -6.71 -19.59 8.63
N PRO A 169 -6.92 -19.32 9.93
CA PRO A 169 -8.22 -19.53 10.58
C PRO A 169 -9.37 -18.74 9.94
N LEU A 170 -9.10 -17.53 9.45
CA LEU A 170 -10.11 -16.69 8.81
C LEU A 170 -10.35 -17.10 7.36
N ILE A 171 -9.28 -17.46 6.62
CA ILE A 171 -9.38 -17.93 5.23
C ILE A 171 -10.10 -19.29 5.19
N SER A 172 -9.77 -20.21 6.09
CA SER A 172 -10.42 -21.54 6.18
C SER A 172 -11.89 -21.49 6.62
N ALA A 173 -12.36 -20.35 7.16
CA ALA A 173 -13.76 -20.14 7.48
C ALA A 173 -14.58 -19.67 6.26
N ALA A 174 -13.94 -19.31 5.15
CA ALA A 174 -14.61 -18.89 3.93
C ALA A 174 -15.20 -20.08 3.16
N TYR A 175 -16.28 -19.82 2.42
CA TYR A 175 -16.86 -20.80 1.49
C TYR A 175 -15.88 -21.07 0.33
N PRO A 176 -15.70 -22.34 -0.08
CA PRO A 176 -14.73 -22.70 -1.11
C PRO A 176 -15.12 -22.20 -2.51
N ASP A 177 -16.41 -22.00 -2.77
CA ASP A 177 -17.01 -21.72 -4.08
C ASP A 177 -17.78 -20.38 -4.12
N ALA A 178 -17.70 -19.58 -3.06
CA ALA A 178 -18.36 -18.29 -2.97
C ALA A 178 -17.49 -17.23 -2.29
N PHE A 179 -17.63 -15.98 -2.75
CA PHE A 179 -17.05 -14.86 -2.03
C PHE A 179 -17.66 -14.77 -0.63
N THR A 180 -16.81 -14.66 0.37
CA THR A 180 -17.23 -14.65 1.78
C THR A 180 -16.85 -13.34 2.43
N LEU A 181 -17.83 -12.63 2.98
CA LEU A 181 -17.60 -11.45 3.81
C LEU A 181 -17.70 -11.86 5.29
N ILE A 182 -16.60 -11.73 6.02
CA ILE A 182 -16.50 -12.04 7.44
C ILE A 182 -16.46 -10.72 8.22
N ASP A 183 -17.45 -10.50 9.09
CA ASP A 183 -17.45 -9.37 10.02
C ASP A 183 -16.48 -9.65 11.18
N LEU A 184 -15.43 -8.82 11.29
CA LEU A 184 -14.38 -8.99 12.30
C LEU A 184 -14.72 -8.30 13.61
N ARG A 185 -15.70 -7.38 13.63
CA ARG A 185 -16.04 -6.57 14.82
C ARG A 185 -16.48 -7.44 16.01
N PRO A 186 -17.31 -8.50 15.84
CA PRO A 186 -17.65 -9.41 16.94
C PRO A 186 -16.46 -10.23 17.47
N ILE A 187 -15.38 -10.35 16.70
CA ILE A 187 -14.19 -11.14 17.03
C ILE A 187 -13.20 -10.35 17.89
N ARG A 188 -13.17 -9.01 17.75
CA ARG A 188 -12.28 -8.12 18.52
C ARG A 188 -12.25 -8.38 20.04
N PRO A 189 -13.39 -8.48 20.76
CA PRO A 189 -13.36 -8.76 22.20
C PRO A 189 -12.81 -10.16 22.53
N LEU A 190 -12.83 -11.10 21.58
CA LEU A 190 -12.24 -12.44 21.74
C LEU A 190 -10.72 -12.43 21.55
N ALA A 191 -10.20 -11.49 20.76
CA ALA A 191 -8.77 -11.26 20.52
C ALA A 191 -8.18 -10.24 21.51
N PHE A 192 -8.50 -10.38 22.79
CA PHE A 192 -8.05 -9.50 23.88
C PHE A 192 -7.49 -10.31 25.08
N GLY A 193 -6.67 -9.66 25.91
CA GLY A 193 -6.14 -10.23 27.15
C GLY A 193 -5.28 -11.48 26.94
N ARG A 194 -5.54 -12.55 27.69
CA ARG A 194 -4.74 -13.80 27.57
C ARG A 194 -4.85 -14.44 26.18
N ARG A 195 -5.99 -14.32 25.51
CA ARG A 195 -6.20 -14.90 24.17
C ARG A 195 -5.38 -14.17 23.13
N HIS A 196 -5.31 -12.85 23.22
CA HIS A 196 -4.44 -12.03 22.37
C HIS A 196 -2.99 -12.54 22.36
N ASN A 197 -2.42 -12.85 23.53
CA ASN A 197 -1.03 -13.29 23.64
C ASN A 197 -0.77 -14.69 23.06
N ALA A 198 -1.82 -15.47 22.80
CA ALA A 198 -1.73 -16.80 22.22
C ALA A 198 -1.98 -16.80 20.70
N LEU A 199 -2.38 -15.66 20.13
CA LEU A 199 -2.64 -15.52 18.70
C LEU A 199 -1.42 -14.97 17.97
N ASP A 200 -1.36 -15.25 16.67
CA ASP A 200 -0.40 -14.63 15.78
C ASP A 200 -0.56 -13.10 15.74
N ALA A 201 0.55 -12.37 15.67
CA ALA A 201 0.54 -10.91 15.73
C ALA A 201 -0.14 -10.27 14.51
N ASP A 202 -0.04 -10.88 13.33
CA ASP A 202 -0.65 -10.37 12.10
C ASP A 202 -2.15 -10.68 12.08
N LEU A 203 -2.57 -11.82 12.64
CA LEU A 203 -3.98 -12.11 12.88
C LEU A 203 -4.62 -11.08 13.83
N VAL A 204 -3.96 -10.80 14.96
CA VAL A 204 -4.40 -9.76 15.89
C VAL A 204 -4.49 -8.40 15.20
N ARG A 205 -3.43 -8.01 14.46
CA ARG A 205 -3.40 -6.76 13.73
C ARG A 205 -4.54 -6.67 12.73
N THR A 206 -4.90 -7.77 12.08
CA THR A 206 -6.01 -7.79 11.12
C THR A 206 -7.36 -7.63 11.81
N ILE A 207 -7.62 -8.37 12.90
CA ILE A 207 -8.89 -8.32 13.65
C ILE A 207 -9.19 -6.91 14.17
N HIS A 208 -8.17 -6.22 14.70
CA HIS A 208 -8.32 -4.86 15.21
C HIS A 208 -8.16 -3.79 14.13
N GLY A 209 -7.38 -4.09 13.08
CA GLY A 209 -7.07 -3.19 11.98
C GLY A 209 -8.19 -2.99 10.97
N PHE A 210 -9.07 -3.99 10.80
CA PHE A 210 -10.14 -3.98 9.80
C PHE A 210 -11.51 -4.31 10.44
N ASP A 211 -12.60 -3.84 9.85
CA ASP A 211 -13.97 -4.20 10.28
C ASP A 211 -14.48 -5.46 9.61
N ALA A 212 -14.06 -5.71 8.37
CA ALA A 212 -14.45 -6.89 7.63
C ALA A 212 -13.30 -7.43 6.78
N LEU A 213 -13.34 -8.73 6.55
CA LEU A 213 -12.51 -9.45 5.59
C LEU A 213 -13.40 -9.97 4.47
N LEU A 214 -13.10 -9.59 3.23
CA LEU A 214 -13.66 -10.19 2.04
C LEU A 214 -12.66 -11.21 1.48
N VAL A 215 -13.06 -12.49 1.48
CA VAL A 215 -12.33 -13.58 0.82
C VAL A 215 -12.96 -13.83 -0.54
N MET A 216 -12.17 -13.67 -1.60
CA MET A 216 -12.60 -13.84 -2.99
C MET A 216 -12.24 -15.22 -3.52
N SER A 217 -13.01 -16.25 -3.15
CA SER A 217 -12.80 -17.63 -3.62
C SER A 217 -12.90 -17.74 -5.15
N GLY A 218 -11.95 -18.45 -5.77
CA GLY A 218 -11.86 -18.57 -7.23
C GLY A 218 -11.28 -17.33 -7.95
N SER A 219 -10.71 -16.36 -7.22
CA SER A 219 -10.01 -15.23 -7.84
C SER A 219 -8.82 -15.70 -8.68
N THR A 220 -8.62 -15.09 -9.85
CA THR A 220 -7.46 -15.32 -10.71
C THR A 220 -6.52 -14.11 -10.69
N PRO A 221 -5.22 -14.30 -11.01
CA PRO A 221 -4.29 -13.19 -11.18
C PRO A 221 -4.78 -12.19 -12.22
N SER A 222 -4.70 -10.90 -11.91
CA SER A 222 -4.89 -9.82 -12.89
C SER A 222 -3.91 -9.97 -14.06
N THR A 223 -4.40 -9.81 -15.27
CA THR A 223 -3.62 -9.80 -16.52
C THR A 223 -3.44 -8.39 -17.09
N ASN A 224 -4.10 -7.39 -16.53
CA ASN A 224 -4.03 -6.01 -17.00
C ASN A 224 -2.88 -5.26 -16.33
N LEU A 225 -2.06 -4.59 -17.14
CA LEU A 225 -1.06 -3.59 -16.74
C LEU A 225 -1.66 -2.19 -16.75
#